data_AF-A0A0D6Q1G5-F1
#
_entry.id   AF-A0A0D6Q1G5-F1
#
_cell.length_a   1.000
_cell.length_b   1.000
_cell.length_c   1.000
_cell.angle_alpha   90.00
_cell.angle_beta   90.00
_cell.angle_gamma   90.00
#
_symmetry.space_group_name_H-M   'P 1'
#
loop_
_entity.id
_entity.type
_entity.pdbx_description
1 polymer ?
#
loop_
_entity_poly.entity_id
_entity_poly.type
_entity_poly.pdbx_seq_one_letter_code
_entity_poly.pdbx_strand_id
1 'polypeptide(L)'
;MPPPPIPHWLAALLAPAPQPMPPRRMAADRAPGVLLRALHAVCDAPAGMANTTLNARAYALGRWCGAGMMDMAQARDTLLHAAQRRRIPLNEARATIRSGLNAGLRNPRPVMRALP
;
A
#
# COMPACT_ATOMS: atom_id res chain seq x y z
N MET A 1 17.75 20.05 -38.53
CA MET A 1 18.17 20.00 -37.12
C MET A 1 17.13 19.19 -36.36
N PRO A 2 17.52 18.19 -35.55
CA PRO A 2 16.55 17.46 -34.72
C PRO A 2 15.96 18.40 -33.65
N PRO A 3 14.72 18.17 -33.21
CA PRO A 3 14.13 18.96 -32.13
C PRO A 3 14.95 18.80 -30.85
N PRO A 4 15.05 19.85 -30.02
CA PRO A 4 15.76 19.77 -28.74
C PRO A 4 15.10 18.73 -27.83
N PRO A 5 15.89 18.03 -26.99
CA PRO A 5 15.35 17.05 -26.06
C PRO A 5 14.36 17.73 -25.10
N ILE A 6 13.27 17.04 -24.80
CA ILE A 6 12.27 17.55 -23.85
C ILE A 6 12.90 17.72 -22.45
N PRO A 7 12.60 18.85 -21.77
CA PRO A 7 13.02 19.03 -20.39
C PRO A 7 12.46 17.94 -19.47
N HIS A 8 13.26 17.49 -18.52
CA HIS A 8 12.89 16.39 -17.61
C HIS A 8 11.59 16.68 -16.81
N TRP A 9 11.31 17.95 -16.51
CA TRP A 9 10.11 18.34 -15.78
C TRP A 9 8.84 18.17 -16.62
N LEU A 10 8.93 18.38 -17.93
CA LEU A 10 7.82 18.19 -18.86
C LEU A 10 7.58 16.70 -19.12
N ALA A 11 8.66 15.91 -19.21
CA ALA A 11 8.58 14.46 -19.29
C ALA A 11 7.86 13.85 -18.07
N ALA A 12 8.09 14.40 -16.87
CA ALA A 12 7.43 13.95 -15.65
C ALA A 12 5.92 14.29 -15.63
N LEU A 13 5.50 15.42 -16.21
CA LEU A 13 4.09 15.79 -16.34
C LEU A 13 3.36 14.95 -17.40
N LEU A 14 4.06 14.55 -18.45
CA LEU A 14 3.55 13.70 -19.53
C LEU A 14 3.64 12.20 -19.21
N ALA A 15 4.33 11.83 -18.12
CA ALA A 15 4.49 10.45 -17.74
C ALA A 15 3.11 9.83 -17.43
N PRO A 16 2.76 8.69 -18.05
CA PRO A 16 1.51 8.02 -17.74
C PRO A 16 1.50 7.66 -16.25
N ALA A 17 0.33 7.76 -15.62
CA ALA A 17 0.15 7.28 -14.25
C ALA A 17 0.70 5.85 -14.16
N PRO A 18 1.43 5.49 -13.09
CA PRO A 18 2.01 4.16 -12.95
C PRO A 18 0.90 3.13 -13.15
N GLN A 19 1.06 2.29 -14.18
CA GLN A 19 0.01 1.34 -14.52
C GLN A 19 -0.19 0.38 -13.34
N PRO A 20 -1.42 0.17 -12.87
CA PRO A 20 -1.68 -0.88 -11.89
C PRO A 20 -1.26 -2.21 -12.52
N MET A 21 -0.35 -2.92 -11.86
CA MET A 21 0.05 -4.26 -12.29
C MET A 21 -1.21 -5.14 -12.34
N PRO A 22 -1.39 -5.97 -13.39
CA PRO A 22 -2.55 -6.84 -13.49
C PRO A 22 -2.64 -7.72 -12.23
N PRO A 23 -3.85 -7.97 -11.70
CA PRO A 23 -4.02 -8.73 -10.46
C PRO A 23 -3.47 -10.14 -10.67
N ARG A 24 -2.30 -10.41 -10.08
CA ARG A 24 -1.74 -11.76 -10.05
C ARG A 24 -2.64 -12.60 -9.15
N ARG A 25 -3.20 -13.68 -9.71
CA ARG A 25 -4.11 -14.59 -8.98
C ARG A 25 -3.47 -15.00 -7.65
N MET A 26 -4.27 -14.84 -6.60
CA MET A 26 -3.93 -14.93 -5.19
C MET A 26 -3.29 -16.28 -4.83
N ALA A 27 -2.27 -16.26 -3.97
CA ALA A 27 -2.07 -17.37 -3.03
C ALA A 27 -3.21 -17.25 -1.99
N ALA A 28 -4.31 -17.96 -2.25
CA ALA A 28 -5.65 -17.66 -1.75
C ALA A 28 -5.84 -17.69 -0.21
N ASP A 29 -4.96 -18.31 0.57
CA ASP A 29 -5.27 -18.58 1.99
C ASP A 29 -4.70 -17.61 3.03
N ARG A 30 -3.69 -16.79 2.71
CA ARG A 30 -3.02 -15.97 3.74
C ARG A 30 -3.47 -14.51 3.82
N ALA A 31 -4.09 -13.98 2.77
CA ALA A 31 -4.49 -12.57 2.70
C ALA A 31 -5.53 -12.16 3.77
N PRO A 32 -6.58 -12.96 4.10
CA PRO A 32 -7.60 -12.56 5.06
C PRO A 32 -7.05 -12.33 6.48
N GLY A 33 -6.21 -13.23 6.98
CA GLY A 33 -5.62 -13.12 8.32
C GLY A 33 -4.67 -11.92 8.47
N VAL A 34 -3.96 -11.55 7.39
CA VAL A 34 -3.07 -10.38 7.38
C VAL A 34 -3.88 -9.07 7.43
N LEU A 35 -4.95 -8.98 6.65
CA LEU A 35 -5.86 -7.82 6.66
C LEU A 35 -6.51 -7.63 8.02
N LEU A 36 -7.04 -8.70 8.62
CA LEU A 36 -7.69 -8.65 9.92
C LEU A 36 -6.73 -8.16 11.02
N ARG A 37 -5.50 -8.69 11.06
CA ARG A 37 -4.47 -8.23 12.01
C ARG A 37 -4.10 -6.76 11.82
N ALA A 38 -4.05 -6.28 10.57
CA ALA A 38 -3.78 -4.88 10.28
C ALA A 38 -4.92 -3.97 10.76
N LEU A 39 -6.17 -4.39 10.53
CA LEU A 39 -7.36 -3.69 11.02
C LEU A 39 -7.36 -3.57 12.54
N HIS A 40 -7.21 -4.68 13.26
CA HIS A 40 -7.17 -4.66 14.73
C HIS A 40 -6.03 -3.80 15.26
N ALA A 41 -4.82 -3.94 14.70
CA ALA A 41 -3.69 -3.13 15.16
C ALA A 41 -3.94 -1.62 15.05
N VAL A 42 -4.64 -1.15 14.02
CA VAL A 42 -4.97 0.28 13.88
C VAL A 42 -6.11 0.68 14.82
N CYS A 43 -7.17 -0.13 14.91
CA CYS A 43 -8.29 0.11 15.82
C CYS A 43 -7.86 0.16 17.29
N ASP A 44 -6.95 -0.73 17.68
CA ASP A 44 -6.54 -0.96 19.06
C ASP A 44 -5.21 -0.24 19.39
N ALA A 45 -4.71 0.61 18.49
CA ALA A 45 -3.47 1.35 18.69
C ALA A 45 -3.54 2.22 19.96
N PRO A 46 -2.50 2.23 20.82
CA PRO A 46 -2.44 3.09 21.99
C PRO A 46 -2.69 4.57 21.66
N ALA A 47 -3.13 5.35 22.65
CA ALA A 47 -3.28 6.80 22.48
C ALA A 47 -1.97 7.43 21.98
N GLY A 48 -2.05 8.30 20.98
CA GLY A 48 -0.88 8.91 20.33
C GLY A 48 -0.15 8.03 19.30
N MET A 49 -0.40 6.72 19.24
CA MET A 49 0.28 5.81 18.31
C MET A 49 -0.50 5.55 17.00
N ALA A 50 -1.75 5.99 16.91
CA ALA A 50 -2.66 5.62 15.82
C ALA A 50 -2.11 5.90 14.42
N ASN A 51 -1.54 7.09 14.17
CA ASN A 51 -0.98 7.45 12.87
C ASN A 51 0.29 6.64 12.54
N THR A 52 1.18 6.45 13.51
CA THR A 52 2.38 5.60 13.39
C THR A 52 2.00 4.16 13.07
N THR A 53 1.01 3.60 13.77
CA THR A 53 0.50 2.26 13.51
C THR A 53 -0.15 2.17 12.14
N LEU A 54 -0.96 3.16 11.73
CA LEU A 54 -1.56 3.22 10.41
C LEU A 54 -0.50 3.20 9.30
N ASN A 55 0.54 4.04 9.42
CA ASN A 55 1.65 4.09 8.47
C ASN A 55 2.41 2.76 8.41
N ALA A 56 2.74 2.18 9.56
CA ALA A 56 3.45 0.90 9.63
C ALA A 56 2.65 -0.25 9.01
N ARG A 57 1.33 -0.28 9.23
CA ARG A 57 0.44 -1.28 8.61
C ARG A 57 0.27 -1.03 7.12
N ALA A 58 0.11 0.21 6.69
CA ALA A 58 0.09 0.58 5.26
C ALA A 58 1.37 0.12 4.54
N TYR A 59 2.52 0.40 5.12
CA TYR A 59 3.79 -0.11 4.61
C TYR A 59 3.80 -1.63 4.52
N ALA A 60 3.47 -2.32 5.61
CA ALA A 60 3.50 -3.78 5.65
C ALA A 60 2.57 -4.41 4.59
N LEU A 61 1.33 -3.95 4.46
CA LEU A 61 0.38 -4.42 3.45
C LEU A 61 0.85 -4.09 2.03
N GLY A 62 1.45 -2.92 1.83
CA GLY A 62 2.08 -2.55 0.55
C GLY A 62 3.13 -3.58 0.14
N ARG A 63 3.94 -4.09 1.07
CA ARG A 63 4.93 -5.13 0.77
C ARG A 63 4.31 -6.47 0.36
N TRP A 64 3.13 -6.81 0.89
CA TRP A 64 2.36 -7.98 0.44
C TRP A 64 1.80 -7.77 -0.98
N CYS A 65 1.32 -6.56 -1.26
CA CYS A 65 0.86 -6.18 -2.60
C CYS A 65 2.02 -6.26 -3.61
N GLY A 66 3.21 -5.74 -3.25
CA GLY A 66 4.39 -5.77 -4.11
C GLY A 66 4.91 -7.19 -4.37
N ALA A 67 4.64 -8.13 -3.45
CA ALA A 67 4.92 -9.55 -3.63
C ALA A 67 3.84 -10.28 -4.46
N GLY A 68 2.78 -9.59 -4.91
CA GLY A 68 1.67 -10.17 -5.65
C GLY A 68 0.76 -11.08 -4.81
N MET A 69 0.77 -10.93 -3.48
CA MET A 69 0.01 -11.77 -2.55
C MET A 69 -1.28 -11.13 -2.04
N MET A 70 -1.49 -9.86 -2.32
CA MET A 70 -2.62 -9.08 -1.83
C MET A 70 -3.00 -8.03 -2.86
N ASP A 71 -4.30 -7.80 -3.01
CA ASP A 71 -4.79 -6.70 -3.82
C ASP A 71 -4.65 -5.36 -3.08
N MET A 72 -4.21 -4.33 -3.81
CA MET A 72 -3.97 -3.00 -3.23
C MET A 72 -5.28 -2.32 -2.83
N ALA A 73 -6.38 -2.54 -3.56
CA ALA A 73 -7.67 -1.95 -3.20
C ALA A 73 -8.19 -2.54 -1.89
N GLN A 74 -8.11 -3.87 -1.73
CA GLN A 74 -8.45 -4.53 -0.46
C GLN A 74 -7.62 -4.02 0.73
N ALA A 75 -6.30 -3.84 0.55
CA ALA A 75 -5.42 -3.31 1.59
C ALA A 75 -5.80 -1.87 1.98
N ARG A 76 -6.04 -1.02 0.98
CA ARG A 76 -6.45 0.37 1.17
C ARG A 76 -7.78 0.48 1.91
N ASP A 77 -8.79 -0.26 1.45
CA ASP A 77 -10.15 -0.15 1.98
C ASP A 77 -10.21 -0.68 3.43
N THR A 78 -9.46 -1.75 3.73
CA THR A 78 -9.28 -2.26 5.10
C THR A 78 -8.70 -1.21 6.05
N LEU A 79 -7.65 -0.51 5.61
CA LEU A 79 -6.97 0.50 6.44
C LEU A 79 -7.83 1.77 6.59
N LEU A 80 -8.57 2.16 5.55
CA LEU A 80 -9.52 3.28 5.63
C LEU A 80 -10.63 2.98 6.64
N HIS A 81 -11.18 1.77 6.60
CA HIS A 81 -12.18 1.34 7.56
C HIS A 81 -11.63 1.38 9.00
N ALA A 82 -10.41 0.89 9.23
CA ALA A 82 -9.78 0.93 10.54
C ALA A 82 -9.50 2.38 11.02
N ALA A 83 -9.02 3.25 10.12
CA ALA A 83 -8.78 4.66 10.42
C ALA A 83 -10.07 5.41 10.79
N GLN A 84 -11.17 5.14 10.09
CA GLN A 84 -12.50 5.68 10.41
C GLN A 84 -12.97 5.24 11.81
N ARG A 85 -12.84 3.95 12.13
CA ARG A 85 -13.17 3.41 13.46
C ARG A 85 -12.35 4.07 14.57
N ARG A 86 -11.07 4.35 14.29
CA ARG A 86 -10.17 5.06 15.22
C ARG A 86 -10.38 6.58 15.25
N ARG A 87 -11.24 7.12 14.38
CA ARG A 87 -11.50 8.57 14.16
C ARG A 87 -10.28 9.37 13.74
N ILE A 88 -9.38 8.76 12.95
CA ILE A 88 -8.31 9.50 12.27
C ILE A 88 -8.96 10.35 11.16
N PRO A 89 -8.61 11.64 11.00
CA PRO A 89 -9.14 12.48 9.92
C PRO A 89 -8.94 11.83 8.54
N LEU A 90 -10.01 11.80 7.72
CA LEU A 90 -10.02 11.02 6.47
C LEU A 90 -8.94 11.45 5.47
N ASN A 91 -8.67 12.76 5.36
CA ASN A 91 -7.66 13.29 4.44
C ASN A 91 -6.25 12.87 4.86
N GLU A 92 -5.95 12.91 6.16
CA GLU A 92 -4.69 12.44 6.73
C GLU A 92 -4.55 10.94 6.53
N ALA A 93 -5.59 10.16 6.87
CA ALA A 93 -5.60 8.72 6.68
C ALA A 93 -5.33 8.33 5.22
N ARG A 94 -5.98 8.99 4.25
CA ARG A 94 -5.76 8.75 2.81
C ARG A 94 -4.32 9.04 2.40
N ALA A 95 -3.75 10.15 2.86
CA ALA A 95 -2.37 10.50 2.55
C ALA A 95 -1.38 9.47 3.11
N THR A 96 -1.53 9.11 4.39
CA THR A 96 -0.69 8.11 5.09
C THR A 96 -0.82 6.72 4.46
N ILE A 97 -2.04 6.27 4.18
CA ILE A 97 -2.28 4.95 3.56
C ILE A 97 -1.65 4.91 2.17
N ARG A 98 -1.85 5.95 1.36
CA ARG A 98 -1.30 6.01 0.00
C ARG A 98 0.23 5.99 0.01
N SER A 99 0.87 6.81 0.84
CA SER A 99 2.33 6.85 0.92
C SER A 99 2.90 5.53 1.45
N GLY A 100 2.33 4.98 2.52
CA GLY A 100 2.74 3.71 3.11
C GLY A 100 2.58 2.54 2.14
N LEU A 101 1.41 2.37 1.51
CA LEU A 101 1.18 1.30 0.53
C LEU A 101 2.16 1.39 -0.65
N ASN A 102 2.36 2.59 -1.20
CA ASN A 102 3.30 2.79 -2.32
C ASN A 102 4.76 2.50 -1.92
N ALA A 103 5.17 2.92 -0.73
CA ALA A 103 6.51 2.62 -0.21
C ALA A 103 6.69 1.11 0.01
N GLY A 104 5.68 0.43 0.54
CA GLY A 104 5.69 -1.02 0.71
C GLY A 104 5.71 -1.77 -0.62
N LEU A 105 4.92 -1.33 -1.60
CA LEU A 105 4.87 -1.91 -2.94
C LEU A 105 6.25 -1.90 -3.60
N ARG A 106 7.01 -0.81 -3.43
CA ARG A 106 8.39 -0.65 -3.93
C ARG A 106 9.43 -1.48 -3.15
N ASN A 107 9.06 -2.03 -2.00
CA ASN A 107 9.89 -2.95 -1.22
C ASN A 107 9.16 -4.29 -0.94
N PRO A 108 8.91 -5.12 -1.97
CA PRO A 108 8.17 -6.37 -1.82
C PRO A 108 8.67 -7.25 -0.66
N ARG A 109 7.78 -8.04 -0.06
CA ARG A 109 8.22 -9.10 0.85
C ARG A 109 9.01 -10.17 0.05
N PRO A 110 10.16 -10.65 0.57
CA PRO A 110 10.84 -11.78 -0.04
C PRO A 110 9.90 -12.98 -0.04
N VAL A 111 9.67 -13.53 -1.23
CA VAL A 111 8.92 -14.77 -1.37
C VAL A 111 9.97 -15.87 -1.37
N MET A 112 10.06 -16.65 -0.29
CA MET A 112 10.80 -17.91 -0.35
C MET A 112 10.06 -18.80 -1.34
N ARG A 113 10.61 -18.88 -2.55
CA ARG A 113 10.19 -19.85 -3.54
C ARG A 113 10.74 -21.19 -3.06
N ALA A 114 9.87 -22.06 -2.56
CA ALA A 114 10.23 -23.47 -2.40
C ALA A 114 10.67 -23.94 -3.79
N LEU A 115 11.94 -24.30 -3.93
CA LEU A 115 12.44 -25.00 -5.10
C LEU A 115 11.74 -26.36 -5.17
N PRO A 116 11.41 -26.86 -6.37
CA PRO A 116 10.78 -28.17 -6.55
C PRO A 116 11.65 -29.30 -5.99
#